data_AF-A0A1S8C7L8-F1
#
_entry.id   AF-A0A1S8C7L8-F1
#
_cell.length_a   1.000
_cell.length_b   1.000
_cell.length_c   1.000
_cell.angle_alpha   90.00
_cell.angle_beta   90.00
_cell.angle_gamma   90.00
#
_symmetry.space_group_name_H-M   'P 1'
#
loop_
_entity.id
_entity.type
_entity.pdbx_description
1 polymer ?
#
loop_
_entity_poly.entity_id
_entity_poly.type
_entity_poly.pdbx_seq_one_letter_code
_entity_poly.pdbx_strand_id
1 'polypeptide(L)'
;VVQGTGAEWALCWLADLRNRLWLLGGGALTDRPHLVFFLHDEVLVHTPAEHADDVAAAVRESAAAAGRLLFGDFPVDFPLDVAVVRSWADAG
;
A
#
# COMPACT_ATOMS: atom_id res chain seq x y z
N VAL A 1 9.80 -18.27 13.65
CA VAL A 1 9.84 -18.03 12.19
C VAL A 1 8.52 -17.41 11.78
N VAL A 2 8.27 -16.15 12.15
CA VAL A 2 6.99 -15.46 11.86
C VAL A 2 7.29 -14.05 11.35
N GLN A 3 8.33 -13.41 11.89
CA GLN A 3 8.79 -12.08 11.45
C GLN A 3 9.37 -12.08 10.02
N GLY A 4 10.07 -13.15 9.62
CA GLY A 4 10.66 -13.24 8.27
C GLY A 4 9.60 -13.21 7.16
N THR A 5 8.58 -14.05 7.28
CA THR A 5 7.50 -14.15 6.29
C THR A 5 6.64 -12.89 6.22
N GLY A 6 6.43 -12.20 7.35
CA GLY A 6 5.75 -10.90 7.36
C GLY A 6 6.53 -9.81 6.60
N ALA A 7 7.85 -9.77 6.79
CA ALA A 7 8.71 -8.83 6.06
C ALA A 7 8.76 -9.12 4.55
N GLU A 8 8.80 -10.40 4.15
CA GLU A 8 8.72 -10.79 2.74
C GLU A 8 7.40 -10.36 2.10
N TRP A 9 6.28 -10.54 2.81
CA TRP A 9 4.97 -10.07 2.36
C TRP A 9 4.94 -8.55 2.17
N ALA A 10 5.45 -7.80 3.13
CA ALA A 10 5.51 -6.35 3.04
C ALA A 10 6.36 -5.87 1.85
N LEU A 11 7.49 -6.52 1.56
CA LEU A 11 8.32 -6.19 0.40
C LEU A 11 7.59 -6.44 -0.93
N CYS A 12 6.89 -7.57 -1.06
CA CYS A 12 6.07 -7.86 -2.24
C CYS A 12 4.94 -6.83 -2.39
N TRP A 13 4.28 -6.47 -1.29
CA TRP A 13 3.21 -5.47 -1.26
C TRP A 13 3.70 -4.10 -1.72
N LEU A 14 4.81 -3.60 -1.15
CA LEU A 14 5.41 -2.32 -1.51
C LEU A 14 5.84 -2.26 -2.98
N ALA A 15 6.37 -3.37 -3.52
CA ALA A 15 6.79 -3.44 -4.91
C ALA A 15 5.61 -3.28 -5.88
N ASP A 16 4.51 -4.02 -5.67
CA ASP A 16 3.31 -3.91 -6.50
C ASP A 16 2.62 -2.55 -6.33
N LEU A 17 2.49 -2.07 -5.09
CA LEU A 17 1.87 -0.79 -4.78
C LEU A 17 2.59 0.37 -5.50
N ARG A 18 3.93 0.42 -5.47
CA ARG A 18 4.71 1.46 -6.17
C ARG A 18 4.37 1.53 -7.66
N ASN A 19 4.23 0.38 -8.32
CA ASN A 19 3.90 0.35 -9.75
C ASN A 19 2.50 0.88 -10.02
N ARG A 20 1.51 0.49 -9.19
CA ARG A 20 0.13 0.97 -9.32
C ARG A 20 0.03 2.48 -9.12
N LEU A 21 0.65 3.00 -8.06
CA LEU A 21 0.68 4.43 -7.77
C LEU A 21 1.32 5.22 -8.91
N TRP A 22 2.41 4.69 -9.49
CA TRP A 22 3.09 5.33 -10.61
C TRP A 22 2.22 5.45 -11.87
N LEU A 23 1.33 4.49 -12.09
CA LEU A 23 0.43 4.44 -13.25
C LEU A 23 -0.83 5.30 -13.08
N LEU A 24 -1.25 5.58 -11.84
CA LEU A 24 -2.45 6.38 -11.56
C LEU A 24 -2.30 7.87 -11.87
N GLY A 25 -1.07 8.41 -11.76
CA GLY A 25 -0.83 9.85 -11.94
C GLY A 25 0.21 10.17 -13.01
N GLY A 26 0.25 11.44 -13.41
CA GLY A 26 1.23 12.01 -14.34
C GLY A 26 2.19 13.00 -13.67
N GLY A 27 3.07 13.64 -14.44
CA GLY A 27 3.87 14.77 -13.94
C GLY A 27 5.03 14.40 -13.01
N ALA A 28 5.45 15.31 -12.14
CA ALA A 28 6.53 15.05 -11.19
C ALA A 28 6.05 14.10 -10.06
N LEU A 29 6.97 13.66 -9.19
CA LEU A 29 6.63 12.78 -8.07
C LEU A 29 5.56 13.38 -7.14
N THR A 30 5.63 14.69 -6.90
CA THR A 30 4.68 15.42 -6.02
C THR A 30 3.30 15.62 -6.63
N ASP A 31 3.17 15.45 -7.95
CA ASP A 31 1.93 15.67 -8.69
C ASP A 31 1.15 14.36 -8.91
N ARG A 32 1.66 13.26 -8.36
CA ARG A 32 1.09 11.90 -8.49
C ARG A 32 1.02 11.20 -7.14
N PRO A 33 0.25 10.11 -7.03
CA PRO A 33 0.33 9.24 -5.87
C PRO A 33 1.74 8.67 -5.68
N HIS A 34 2.27 8.74 -4.46
CA HIS A 34 3.60 8.21 -4.15
C HIS A 34 3.72 7.74 -2.70
N LEU A 35 4.54 6.71 -2.49
CA LEU A 35 4.92 6.27 -1.15
C LEU A 35 5.79 7.33 -0.47
N VAL A 36 5.46 7.67 0.78
CA VAL A 36 6.25 8.58 1.61
C VAL A 36 7.18 7.78 2.53
N PHE A 37 6.64 6.80 3.26
CA PHE A 37 7.45 5.87 4.06
C PHE A 37 6.69 4.56 4.34
N PHE A 38 7.43 3.60 4.88
CA PHE A 38 6.92 2.34 5.42
C PHE A 38 7.48 2.15 6.83
N LEU A 39 6.60 1.93 7.80
CA LEU A 39 6.94 1.72 9.21
C LEU A 39 6.39 0.36 9.66
N HIS A 40 7.17 -0.70 9.43
CA HIS A 40 6.90 -2.10 9.82
C HIS A 40 5.60 -2.71 9.28
N ASP A 41 4.45 -2.17 9.64
CA ASP A 41 3.10 -2.59 9.25
C ASP A 41 2.29 -1.42 8.66
N GLU A 42 2.79 -0.19 8.75
CA GLU A 42 2.15 1.00 8.20
C GLU A 42 2.78 1.45 6.88
N VAL A 43 1.94 1.78 5.90
CA VAL A 43 2.34 2.41 4.63
C VAL A 43 1.70 3.78 4.54
N LEU A 44 2.50 4.81 4.31
CA LEU A 44 1.99 6.14 4.05
C LEU A 44 2.09 6.50 2.57
N VAL A 45 0.97 6.90 1.99
CA VAL A 45 0.86 7.41 0.61
C VAL A 45 0.42 8.86 0.66
N HIS A 46 1.14 9.72 -0.05
CA HIS A 46 0.69 11.07 -0.33
C HIS A 46 0.18 11.14 -1.76
N THR A 47 -1.00 11.72 -1.95
CA THR A 47 -1.71 11.70 -3.21
C THR A 47 -2.55 12.95 -3.41
N PRO A 48 -2.70 13.45 -4.66
CA PRO A 48 -3.75 14.39 -5.00
C PRO A 48 -5.13 13.86 -4.57
N ALA A 49 -5.99 14.76 -4.13
CA ALA A 49 -7.30 14.42 -3.55
C ALA A 49 -8.19 13.64 -4.52
N GLU A 50 -8.14 13.97 -5.82
CA GLU A 50 -8.87 13.25 -6.87
C GLU A 50 -8.51 11.78 -7.03
N HIS A 51 -7.31 11.37 -6.58
CA HIS A 51 -6.84 9.99 -6.66
C HIS A 51 -7.01 9.22 -5.33
N ALA A 52 -7.57 9.84 -4.28
CA ALA A 52 -7.62 9.24 -2.94
C ALA A 52 -8.31 7.87 -2.92
N ASP A 53 -9.45 7.74 -3.60
CA ASP A 53 -10.20 6.49 -3.68
C ASP A 53 -9.46 5.41 -4.49
N ASP A 54 -8.86 5.80 -5.62
CA ASP A 54 -8.06 4.90 -6.47
C ASP A 54 -6.83 4.38 -5.73
N VAL A 55 -6.17 5.25 -4.95
CA VAL A 55 -5.04 4.87 -4.09
C VAL A 55 -5.49 3.90 -3.01
N ALA A 56 -6.61 4.17 -2.35
CA ALA A 56 -7.14 3.30 -1.31
C ALA A 56 -7.49 1.91 -1.88
N ALA A 57 -7.98 1.84 -3.11
CA ALA A 57 -8.18 0.58 -3.83
C ALA A 57 -6.84 -0.11 -4.15
N ALA A 58 -5.87 0.62 -4.73
CA ALA A 58 -4.55 0.09 -5.09
C ALA A 58 -3.79 -0.48 -3.88
N VAL A 59 -3.91 0.16 -2.72
CA VAL A 59 -3.35 -0.28 -1.43
C VAL A 59 -3.90 -1.65 -1.04
N ARG A 60 -5.22 -1.85 -1.09
CA ARG A 60 -5.87 -3.13 -0.76
C ARG A 60 -5.58 -4.22 -1.80
N GLU A 61 -5.64 -3.87 -3.08
CA GLU A 61 -5.41 -4.83 -4.17
C GLU A 61 -3.98 -5.36 -4.19
N SER A 62 -3.00 -4.49 -3.92
CA SER A 62 -1.59 -4.89 -3.85
C SER A 62 -1.29 -5.75 -2.62
N ALA A 63 -1.94 -5.48 -1.48
CA ALA A 63 -1.84 -6.33 -0.29
C ALA A 63 -2.39 -7.75 -0.57
N ALA A 64 -3.55 -7.83 -1.22
CA ALA A 64 -4.13 -9.10 -1.63
C ALA A 64 -3.28 -9.83 -2.68
N ALA A 65 -2.65 -9.10 -3.61
CA ALA A 65 -1.73 -9.67 -4.60
C ALA A 65 -0.47 -10.24 -3.95
N ALA A 66 0.12 -9.52 -2.99
CA ALA A 66 1.26 -10.02 -2.21
C ALA A 66 0.91 -11.28 -1.40
N GLY A 67 -0.29 -11.33 -0.82
CA GLY A 67 -0.80 -12.52 -0.14
C GLY A 67 -0.87 -13.73 -1.08
N ARG A 68 -1.50 -13.58 -2.25
CA ARG A 68 -1.56 -14.66 -3.26
C ARG A 68 -0.18 -15.07 -3.77
N LEU A 69 0.75 -14.12 -3.93
CA LEU A 69 2.10 -14.41 -4.40
C LEU A 69 2.87 -15.34 -3.44
N LEU A 70 2.73 -15.12 -2.13
CA LEU A 70 3.47 -15.88 -1.12
C LEU A 70 2.75 -17.14 -0.63
N PHE A 71 1.41 -17.12 -0.62
CA PHE A 71 0.61 -18.17 0.02
C PHE A 71 -0.33 -18.91 -0.95
N GLY A 72 -0.42 -18.49 -2.22
CA GLY A 72 -1.34 -19.08 -3.20
C GLY A 72 -2.80 -18.96 -2.72
N ASP A 73 -3.51 -20.09 -2.73
CA ASP A 73 -4.92 -20.19 -2.28
C ASP A 73 -5.05 -20.51 -0.78
N PHE A 74 -3.95 -20.53 -0.02
CA PHE A 74 -3.99 -20.81 1.41
C PHE A 74 -4.73 -19.67 2.16
N PRO A 75 -5.70 -19.97 3.04
CA PRO A 75 -6.59 -18.96 3.61
C PRO A 75 -5.91 -18.17 4.73
N VAL A 76 -5.15 -17.14 4.35
CA VAL A 76 -4.51 -16.19 5.28
C VAL A 76 -5.12 -14.82 5.09
N ASP A 77 -5.62 -14.26 6.19
CA ASP A 77 -6.11 -12.89 6.23
C ASP A 77 -4.98 -11.94 6.64
N PHE A 78 -4.79 -10.89 5.84
CA PHE A 78 -3.93 -9.75 6.16
C PHE A 78 -4.85 -8.55 6.42
N PRO A 79 -5.29 -8.33 7.68
CA PRO A 79 -6.19 -7.22 7.99
C PRO A 79 -5.49 -5.90 7.66
N LEU A 80 -6.16 -5.06 6.87
CA LEU A 80 -5.64 -3.79 6.42
C LEU A 80 -6.71 -2.71 6.55
N ASP A 81 -6.48 -1.80 7.48
CA ASP A 81 -7.28 -0.58 7.62
C ASP A 81 -6.64 0.54 6.79
N VAL A 82 -7.48 1.28 6.05
CA VAL A 82 -7.03 2.40 5.23
C VAL A 82 -7.82 3.63 5.61
N ALA A 83 -7.12 4.67 6.05
CA ALA A 83 -7.66 5.97 6.35
C ALA A 83 -7.15 7.01 5.34
N VAL A 84 -8.04 7.88 4.88
CA VAL A 84 -7.69 9.06 4.08
C VAL A 84 -7.77 10.28 4.98
N VAL A 85 -6.63 10.88 5.27
CA VAL A 85 -6.49 12.00 6.21
C VAL A 85 -5.76 13.17 5.56
N ARG A 86 -5.99 14.38 6.06
CA ARG A 86 -5.27 15.59 5.60
C ARG A 86 -3.92 15.78 6.30
N SER A 87 -3.80 15.25 7.51
CA SER A 87 -2.56 15.23 8.28
C SER A 87 -2.35 13.83 8.82
N TRP A 88 -1.12 13.33 8.76
CA TRP A 88 -0.79 12.03 9.34
C TRP A 88 -1.03 11.99 10.86
N ALA A 89 -0.99 13.14 11.55
CA ALA A 89 -1.35 13.23 12.97
C ALA A 89 -2.82 12.89 13.27
N ASP A 90 -3.68 12.87 12.25
CA ASP A 90 -5.08 12.48 12.35
C ASP A 90 -5.30 11.00 11.99
N ALA A 91 -4.24 10.27 11.59
CA ALA A 91 -4.28 8.83 11.42
C ALA A 91 -4.32 8.18 12.82
N GLY A 92 -5.37 7.42 13.09
CA GLY A 92 -5.67 6.82 14.40
C GLY A 92 -4.78 5.64 14.74
#